data_AF-A0A925SC32-F1
#
_entry.id   AF-A0A925SC32-F1
#
_cell.length_a   1.000
_cell.length_b   1.000
_cell.length_c   1.000
_cell.angle_alpha   90.00
_cell.angle_beta   90.00
_cell.angle_gamma   90.00
#
_symmetry.space_group_name_H-M   'P 1'
#
loop_
_entity.id
_entity.type
_entity.pdbx_description
1 polymer ?
#
loop_
_entity_poly.entity_id
_entity_poly.type
_entity_poly.pdbx_seq_one_letter_code
_entity_poly.pdbx_strand_id
1 'polypeptide(L)'
;MPVGLIIDDSTCLVNVNRFAMPQFDTAFAGGAQVYKRDWREWPVEIPDSFVRKFGEWCAGQGVKGKYSIVPYPACVGRLDRTLPGWTQQELSESIKLVRELMVPNWDIHPEMVTHTR
;
A
#
# COMPACT_ATOMS: atom_id res chain seq x y z
N MET A 1 24.21 -8.51 -8.32
CA MET A 1 23.75 -7.16 -8.71
C MET A 1 22.83 -6.67 -7.60
N PRO A 2 23.10 -5.55 -6.92
CA PRO A 2 22.11 -4.96 -6.01
C PRO A 2 20.90 -4.48 -6.81
N VAL A 3 19.69 -4.86 -6.39
CA VAL A 3 18.43 -4.45 -7.01
C VAL A 3 17.80 -3.39 -6.11
N GLY A 4 17.55 -2.21 -6.68
CA GLY A 4 16.76 -1.15 -6.06
C GLY A 4 15.34 -1.18 -6.60
N LEU A 5 14.34 -1.20 -5.73
CA LEU A 5 12.93 -1.10 -6.11
C LEU A 5 12.36 0.26 -5.71
N ILE A 6 11.55 0.85 -6.58
CA ILE A 6 10.69 1.96 -6.19
C ILE A 6 9.29 1.41 -6.16
N ILE A 7 8.67 1.51 -4.98
CA ILE A 7 7.27 1.16 -4.82
C ILE A 7 6.50 2.46 -4.52
N ASP A 8 6.08 3.08 -5.62
CA ASP A 8 5.18 4.24 -5.65
C ASP A 8 3.76 3.76 -5.43
N ASP A 9 2.98 4.48 -4.61
CA ASP A 9 1.59 4.17 -4.32
C ASP A 9 1.34 2.71 -3.84
N SER A 10 2.35 1.99 -3.35
CA SER A 10 2.10 0.75 -2.62
C SER A 10 1.41 1.09 -1.34
N THR A 11 0.16 0.72 -1.32
CA THR A 11 -0.80 1.33 -0.45
C THR A 11 -0.99 0.31 0.65
N CYS A 12 -0.35 0.51 1.81
CA CYS A 12 -0.60 -0.35 2.97
C CYS A 12 -2.05 -0.30 3.46
N LEU A 13 -2.92 0.47 2.83
CA LEU A 13 -4.29 0.69 3.30
C LEU A 13 -5.32 0.72 2.16
N VAL A 14 -4.95 0.99 0.89
CA VAL A 14 -5.89 0.87 -0.24
C VAL A 14 -5.41 -0.19 -1.22
N ASN A 15 -6.29 -1.09 -1.65
CA ASN A 15 -5.96 -1.98 -2.75
C ASN A 15 -6.22 -1.25 -4.08
N VAL A 16 -5.24 -0.49 -4.58
CA VAL A 16 -5.40 0.27 -5.85
C VAL A 16 -5.86 -0.63 -6.99
N ASN A 17 -5.40 -1.88 -7.04
CA ASN A 17 -5.84 -2.83 -8.06
C ASN A 17 -7.35 -3.09 -7.98
N ARG A 18 -7.95 -3.23 -6.79
CA ARG A 18 -9.41 -3.37 -6.65
C ARG A 18 -10.14 -2.21 -7.34
N PHE A 19 -9.69 -0.98 -7.12
CA PHE A 19 -10.40 0.22 -7.60
C PHE A 19 -10.05 0.60 -9.05
N ALA A 20 -8.85 0.27 -9.52
CA ALA A 20 -8.37 0.62 -10.86
C ALA A 20 -8.87 -0.34 -11.95
N MET A 21 -9.20 -1.58 -11.61
CA MET A 21 -9.66 -2.59 -12.58
C MET A 21 -10.80 -2.13 -13.52
N PRO A 22 -11.94 -1.59 -13.03
CA PRO A 22 -12.99 -1.09 -13.92
C PRO A 22 -12.56 0.16 -14.71
N GLN A 23 -11.69 1.00 -14.15
CA GLN A 23 -11.17 2.19 -14.83
C GLN A 23 -10.27 1.81 -16.00
N PHE A 24 -9.39 0.81 -15.80
CA PHE A 24 -8.56 0.27 -16.85
C PHE A 24 -9.36 -0.51 -17.88
N ASP A 25 -10.34 -1.32 -17.49
CA ASP A 25 -11.23 -1.97 -18.47
C ASP A 25 -11.88 -0.93 -19.41
N THR A 26 -12.33 0.19 -18.83
CA THR A 26 -12.88 1.33 -19.60
C THR A 26 -11.81 1.97 -20.49
N ALA A 27 -10.62 2.29 -19.95
CA ALA A 27 -9.54 2.92 -20.69
C ALA A 27 -9.02 2.07 -21.86
N PHE A 28 -9.06 0.74 -21.72
CA PHE A 28 -8.69 -0.22 -22.74
C PHE A 28 -9.89 -0.73 -23.56
N ALA A 29 -11.02 -0.04 -23.51
CA ALA A 29 -12.24 -0.34 -24.27
C ALA A 29 -12.71 -1.81 -24.16
N GLY A 30 -12.54 -2.44 -23.00
CA GLY A 30 -12.91 -3.83 -22.74
C GLY A 30 -12.06 -4.88 -23.47
N GLY A 31 -10.97 -4.46 -24.12
CA GLY A 31 -10.16 -5.28 -25.02
C GLY A 31 -9.18 -6.22 -24.31
N ALA A 32 -8.83 -5.94 -23.05
CA ALA A 32 -7.85 -6.72 -22.31
C ALA A 32 -8.51 -7.61 -21.24
N GLN A 33 -8.39 -8.93 -21.39
CA GLN A 33 -9.01 -9.93 -20.50
C GLN A 33 -8.53 -9.82 -19.05
N VAL A 34 -7.33 -9.26 -18.81
CA VAL A 34 -6.78 -9.05 -17.47
C VAL A 34 -7.69 -8.17 -16.60
N TYR A 35 -8.46 -7.25 -17.19
CA TYR A 35 -9.34 -6.34 -16.45
C TYR A 35 -10.74 -6.89 -16.18
N LYS A 36 -11.03 -8.12 -16.63
CA LYS A 36 -12.31 -8.82 -16.38
C LYS A 36 -12.28 -9.75 -15.17
N ARG A 37 -11.19 -9.73 -14.39
CA ARG A 37 -11.10 -10.49 -13.14
C ARG A 37 -12.15 -10.00 -12.14
N ASP A 38 -12.52 -10.87 -11.21
CA ASP A 38 -13.48 -10.55 -10.16
C ASP A 38 -12.86 -9.67 -9.06
N TRP A 39 -12.62 -8.41 -9.41
CA TRP A 39 -11.98 -7.44 -8.53
C TRP A 39 -12.84 -7.07 -7.31
N ARG A 40 -14.16 -7.34 -7.37
CA ARG A 40 -15.10 -7.01 -6.27
C ARG A 40 -14.87 -7.88 -5.03
N GLU A 41 -14.32 -9.07 -5.23
CA GLU A 41 -13.98 -10.01 -4.15
C GLU A 41 -12.61 -9.71 -3.52
N TRP A 42 -11.80 -8.82 -4.10
CA TRP A 42 -10.46 -8.53 -3.56
C TRP A 42 -10.54 -7.66 -2.31
N PRO A 43 -9.62 -7.76 -1.34
CA PRO A 43 -9.61 -6.88 -0.18
C PRO A 43 -9.64 -5.39 -0.57
N VAL A 44 -10.32 -4.55 0.20
CA VAL A 44 -10.31 -3.08 0.00
C VAL A 44 -9.01 -2.45 0.47
N GLU A 45 -8.30 -3.11 1.37
CA GLU A 45 -7.03 -2.69 1.96
C GLU A 45 -5.96 -3.77 1.74
N ILE A 46 -4.68 -3.38 1.79
CA ILE A 46 -3.59 -4.35 1.83
C ILE A 46 -3.33 -4.71 3.30
N PRO A 47 -3.42 -5.98 3.71
CA PRO A 47 -3.29 -6.35 5.11
C PRO A 47 -1.83 -6.27 5.60
N ASP A 48 -1.63 -5.96 6.88
CA ASP A 48 -0.31 -5.97 7.53
C ASP A 48 0.42 -7.32 7.40
N SER A 49 -0.32 -8.42 7.27
CA SER A 49 0.26 -9.76 7.02
C SER A 49 1.02 -9.81 5.69
N PHE A 50 0.57 -9.08 4.67
CA PHE A 50 1.28 -8.93 3.41
C PHE A 50 2.55 -8.10 3.61
N VAL A 51 2.45 -6.95 4.28
CA VAL A 51 3.60 -6.05 4.55
C VAL A 51 4.70 -6.80 5.30
N ARG A 52 4.33 -7.60 6.30
CA ARG A 52 5.26 -8.45 7.05
C ARG A 52 5.98 -9.44 6.15
N LYS A 53 5.23 -10.26 5.41
CA LYS A 53 5.81 -11.28 4.52
C LYS A 53 6.70 -10.66 3.45
N PHE A 54 6.28 -9.52 2.90
CA PHE A 54 7.03 -8.77 1.90
C PHE A 54 8.35 -8.23 2.48
N GLY A 55 8.29 -7.52 3.62
CA GLY A 55 9.47 -6.96 4.28
C GLY A 55 10.49 -8.02 4.68
N GLU A 56 10.04 -9.13 5.26
CA GLU A 56 10.89 -10.28 5.63
C GLU A 56 11.58 -10.89 4.41
N TRP A 57 10.85 -11.08 3.31
CA TRP A 57 11.43 -11.58 2.06
C TRP A 57 12.45 -10.61 1.48
N CYS A 58 12.13 -9.31 1.41
CA CYS A 58 13.03 -8.28 0.89
C CYS A 58 14.33 -8.20 1.71
N ALA A 59 14.22 -8.24 3.04
CA ALA A 59 15.39 -8.28 3.93
C ALA A 59 16.28 -9.50 3.65
N GLY A 60 15.67 -10.69 3.49
CA GLY A 60 16.39 -11.92 3.16
C GLY A 60 17.05 -11.93 1.78
N GLN A 61 16.51 -11.17 0.82
CA GLN A 61 17.06 -11.05 -0.53
C GLN A 61 17.98 -9.83 -0.73
N GLY A 62 18.19 -9.02 0.32
CA GLY A 62 18.98 -7.77 0.22
C GLY A 62 18.34 -6.72 -0.70
N VAL A 63 17.02 -6.79 -0.91
CA VAL A 63 16.26 -5.82 -1.70
C VAL A 63 16.06 -4.55 -0.88
N LYS A 64 16.33 -3.41 -1.51
CA LYS A 64 16.25 -2.08 -0.90
C LYS A 64 15.52 -1.12 -1.82
N GLY A 65 15.04 0.02 -1.31
CA GLY A 65 14.30 0.92 -2.16
C GLY A 65 13.57 2.08 -1.49
N LYS A 66 12.63 2.67 -2.24
CA LYS A 66 11.65 3.64 -1.73
C LYS A 66 10.32 2.94 -1.47
N TYR A 67 9.68 3.27 -0.35
CA TYR A 67 8.37 2.73 0.02
C TYR A 67 7.44 3.86 0.50
N SER A 68 6.34 4.08 -0.23
CA SER A 68 5.31 5.04 0.15
C SER A 68 4.21 4.37 0.98
N ILE A 69 3.50 5.15 1.80
CA ILE A 69 2.29 4.71 2.52
C ILE A 69 1.20 5.76 2.30
N VAL A 70 0.02 5.30 1.96
CA VAL A 70 -1.13 6.15 1.65
C VAL A 70 -2.34 5.71 2.49
N PRO A 71 -2.99 6.62 3.23
CA PRO A 71 -4.15 6.30 4.06
C PRO A 71 -5.41 5.94 3.25
N TYR A 72 -6.19 5.00 3.77
CA TYR A 72 -7.52 4.62 3.28
C TYR A 72 -8.57 4.78 4.39
N PRO A 73 -9.82 5.15 4.07
CA PRO A 73 -10.37 5.44 2.75
C PRO A 73 -9.90 6.77 2.13
N ALA A 74 -9.74 6.76 0.81
CA ALA A 74 -9.61 7.95 -0.07
C ALA A 74 -8.61 9.02 0.39
N CYS A 75 -7.43 8.63 0.88
CA CYS A 75 -6.41 9.59 1.30
C CYS A 75 -6.84 10.44 2.53
N VAL A 76 -7.86 9.99 3.26
CA VAL A 76 -8.44 10.70 4.42
C VAL A 76 -7.80 10.21 5.70
N GLY A 77 -7.57 11.13 6.63
CA GLY A 77 -7.00 10.84 7.95
C GLY A 77 -5.50 11.14 8.02
N ARG A 78 -4.95 10.96 9.21
CA ARG A 78 -3.55 11.20 9.52
C ARG A 78 -3.00 9.96 10.17
N LEU A 79 -2.05 9.29 9.51
CA LEU A 79 -1.44 8.06 10.04
C LEU A 79 -0.88 8.28 11.45
N ASP A 80 -0.38 9.48 11.76
CA ASP A 80 0.14 9.83 13.09
C ASP A 80 -0.95 10.14 14.14
N ARG A 81 -2.23 10.16 13.77
CA ARG A 81 -3.33 10.54 14.68
C ARG A 81 -4.48 9.54 14.69
N THR A 82 -5.23 9.48 13.60
CA THR A 82 -6.45 8.67 13.47
C THR A 82 -6.69 8.36 12.00
N LEU A 83 -7.21 7.16 11.75
CA LEU A 83 -7.61 6.70 10.44
C LEU A 83 -9.05 6.16 10.53
N PRO A 84 -9.99 6.60 9.66
CA PRO A 84 -11.36 6.09 9.69
C PRO A 84 -11.41 4.57 9.51
N GLY A 85 -12.16 3.88 10.36
CA GLY A 85 -12.29 2.42 10.32
C GLY A 85 -11.20 1.66 11.09
N TRP A 86 -10.19 2.36 11.62
CA TRP A 86 -9.11 1.76 12.41
C TRP A 86 -9.20 2.18 13.87
N THR A 87 -8.94 1.24 14.77
CA THR A 87 -8.65 1.55 16.17
C THR A 87 -7.25 2.15 16.30
N GLN A 88 -7.02 2.88 17.39
CA GLN A 88 -5.68 3.44 17.69
C GLN A 88 -4.63 2.34 17.88
N GLN A 89 -5.03 1.17 18.37
CA GLN A 89 -4.13 0.04 18.54
C GLN A 89 -3.68 -0.49 17.18
N GLU A 90 -4.62 -0.79 16.27
CA GLU A 90 -4.30 -1.29 14.92
C GLU A 90 -3.39 -0.31 14.18
N LEU A 91 -3.68 1.00 14.25
CA LEU A 91 -2.87 2.02 13.58
C LEU A 91 -1.45 2.07 14.16
N SER A 92 -1.32 2.00 15.49
CA SER A 92 -0.02 1.97 16.17
C SER A 92 0.79 0.72 15.81
N GLU A 93 0.14 -0.44 15.76
CA GLU A 93 0.76 -1.72 15.40
C GLU A 93 1.25 -1.72 13.95
N SER A 94 0.46 -1.20 13.01
CA SER A 94 0.86 -1.08 11.60
C SER A 94 2.03 -0.11 11.40
N ILE A 95 2.01 1.04 12.07
CA ILE A 95 3.14 2.00 12.04
C ILE A 95 4.39 1.38 12.64
N LYS A 96 4.25 0.63 13.74
CA LYS A 96 5.38 -0.07 14.36
C LYS A 96 5.96 -1.11 13.40
N LEU A 97 5.12 -1.91 12.75
CA LEU A 97 5.55 -2.87 11.72
C LEU A 97 6.40 -2.20 10.64
N VAL A 98 5.92 -1.09 10.08
CA VAL A 98 6.66 -0.40 9.02
C VAL A 98 7.98 0.18 9.54
N ARG A 99 7.98 0.79 10.73
CA ARG A 99 9.19 1.36 11.33
C ARG A 99 10.26 0.32 11.65
N GLU A 100 9.86 -0.84 12.15
CA GLU A 100 10.81 -1.85 12.60
C GLU A 100 11.27 -2.76 11.46
N LEU A 101 10.38 -3.09 10.51
CA LEU A 101 10.67 -4.06 9.45
C LEU A 101 11.06 -3.42 8.12
N MET A 102 10.38 -2.34 7.71
CA MET A 102 10.60 -1.74 6.38
C MET A 102 11.73 -0.71 6.40
N VAL A 103 11.70 0.27 7.31
CA VAL A 103 12.68 1.38 7.35
C VAL A 103 14.16 0.95 7.23
N PRO A 104 14.63 -0.17 7.82
CA PRO A 104 16.05 -0.55 7.70
C PRO A 104 16.57 -0.75 6.27
N ASN A 105 15.68 -1.09 5.32
CA ASN A 105 16.02 -1.33 3.92
C ASN A 105 15.31 -0.39 2.95
N TRP A 106 14.40 0.44 3.45
CA TRP A 106 13.47 1.22 2.64
C TRP A 106 13.38 2.66 3.12
N ASP A 107 13.55 3.60 2.19
CA ASP A 107 13.29 5.01 2.44
C ASP A 107 11.78 5.28 2.43
N ILE A 108 11.23 5.67 3.58
CA ILE A 108 9.82 6.01 3.72
C ILE A 108 9.60 7.46 3.34
N HIS A 109 8.89 7.69 2.23
CA HIS A 109 8.53 9.04 1.80
C HIS A 109 7.02 9.26 1.96
N PRO A 110 6.60 10.36 2.59
CA PRO A 110 5.20 10.78 2.52
C PRO A 110 4.91 11.21 1.08
N GLU A 111 4.14 10.40 0.36
CA GLU A 111 3.78 10.70 -1.04
C GLU A 111 2.58 11.64 -1.13
N MET A 112 1.68 11.60 -0.14
CA MET A 112 0.57 12.54 -0.05
C MET A 112 0.55 13.23 1.31
N VAL A 113 0.92 14.50 1.30
CA VAL A 113 0.66 15.43 2.41
C VAL A 113 -0.75 16.00 2.20
N THR A 114 -1.77 15.23 2.57
CA THR A 114 -3.19 15.61 2.72
C THR A 114 -3.98 16.01 1.45
N HIS A 115 -5.20 15.47 1.30
CA HIS A 115 -6.23 15.97 0.36
C HIS A 115 -7.53 16.43 1.04
N THR A 116 -7.51 16.72 2.33
CA THR A 116 -8.68 17.27 3.02
C THR A 116 -8.28 18.47 3.86
N ARG A 117 -9.06 19.54 3.69
CA ARG A 117 -8.91 20.88 4.30
C ARG A 117 -8.53 20.85 5.78
#